data_AF-A0AAE3A0R5-F1
#
_entry.id   AF-A0AAE3A0R5-F1
#
_cell.length_a   1.000
_cell.length_b   1.000
_cell.length_c   1.000
_cell.angle_alpha   90.00
_cell.angle_beta   90.00
_cell.angle_gamma   90.00
#
_symmetry.space_group_name_H-M   'P 1'
#
loop_
_entity.id
_entity.type
_entity.pdbx_description
1 polymer ?
#
loop_
_entity_poly.entity_id
_entity_poly.type
_entity_poly.pdbx_seq_one_letter_code
_entity_poly.pdbx_strand_id
1 'polypeptide(L)'
;MQYITRYQKDNDGTYSVVATGVELEQSHIDLLENGYPLKAEVEVPDNKKLSIEQRKKIFAMCRDIELHWGEPVESTRKLLQTELEIMKGYEEISLRDCSMKVARELIELIIAFMF
;
A
#
# COMPACT_ATOMS: atom_id res chain seq x y z
N MET A 1 11.94 10.42 14.77
CA MET A 1 11.32 9.44 13.84
C MET A 1 10.61 8.41 14.69
N GLN A 2 9.37 8.05 14.36
CA GLN A 2 8.52 7.20 15.19
C GLN A 2 8.68 5.73 14.79
N TYR A 3 8.66 4.82 15.77
CA TYR A 3 8.84 3.38 15.52
C TYR A 3 7.86 2.54 16.32
N ILE A 4 7.31 1.51 15.69
CA ILE A 4 6.67 0.40 16.40
C ILE A 4 7.76 -0.58 16.82
N THR A 5 7.98 -0.74 18.13
CA THR A 5 9.08 -1.55 18.67
C THR A 5 8.64 -2.90 19.20
N ARG A 6 7.36 -3.01 19.60
CA ARG A 6 6.78 -4.26 20.11
C ARG A 6 5.35 -4.42 19.61
N TYR A 7 4.92 -5.67 19.46
CA TYR A 7 3.55 -6.03 19.11
C TYR A 7 3.11 -7.28 19.87
N GLN A 8 1.80 -7.40 20.08
CA GLN A 8 1.13 -8.59 20.61
C GLN A 8 -0.14 -8.83 19.81
N LYS A 9 -0.40 -10.10 19.46
CA LYS A 9 -1.63 -10.48 18.75
C LYS A 9 -2.75 -10.69 19.77
N ASP A 10 -3.90 -10.10 19.51
CA ASP A 10 -5.09 -10.19 20.34
C ASP A 10 -6.02 -11.32 19.86
N ASN A 11 -6.94 -11.73 20.74
CA ASN A 11 -7.82 -12.89 20.50
C ASN A 11 -8.82 -12.66 19.36
N ASP A 12 -9.11 -11.39 19.04
CA ASP A 12 -9.97 -10.97 17.94
C ASP A 12 -9.23 -10.87 16.59
N GLY A 13 -7.93 -11.18 16.57
CA GLY A 13 -7.08 -11.08 15.38
C GLY A 13 -6.47 -9.70 15.14
N THR A 14 -6.73 -8.73 16.03
CA THR A 14 -6.06 -7.42 16.00
C THR A 14 -4.69 -7.47 16.69
N TYR A 15 -3.98 -6.34 16.70
CA TYR A 15 -2.65 -6.23 17.29
C TYR A 15 -2.54 -5.01 18.19
N SER A 16 -2.10 -5.24 19.43
CA SER A 16 -1.66 -4.20 20.34
C SER A 16 -0.19 -3.89 20.11
N VAL A 17 0.17 -2.63 19.88
CA VAL A 17 1.53 -2.19 19.52
C VAL A 17 2.08 -1.15 20.49
N VAL A 18 3.41 -1.12 20.64
CA VAL A 18 4.13 -0.06 21.39
C VAL A 18 4.83 0.86 20.40
N ALA A 19 4.38 2.12 20.34
CA ALA A 19 5.02 3.17 19.57
C ALA A 19 6.04 3.93 20.43
N THR A 20 7.21 4.23 19.86
CA THR A 20 8.31 4.96 20.53
C THR A 20 8.76 6.13 19.68
N GLY A 21 9.28 7.17 20.33
CA GLY A 21 9.69 8.41 19.66
C GLY A 21 8.51 9.26 19.17
N VAL A 22 7.32 9.08 19.77
CA VAL A 22 6.12 9.89 19.54
C VAL A 22 6.20 11.14 20.41
N GLU A 23 5.97 12.30 19.80
CA GLU A 23 5.89 13.58 20.50
C GLU A 23 4.48 13.73 21.09
N LEU A 24 4.41 14.02 22.39
CA LEU A 24 3.16 14.24 23.13
C LEU A 24 3.25 15.60 23.82
N GLU A 25 2.18 16.39 23.69
CA GLU A 25 2.02 17.61 24.48
C GLU A 25 1.58 17.29 25.91
N GLN A 26 1.75 18.25 26.83
CA GLN A 26 1.36 18.08 28.24
C GLN A 26 -0.11 17.66 28.41
N SER A 27 -1.02 18.22 27.60
CA SER A 27 -2.44 17.87 27.58
C SER A 27 -2.70 16.38 27.32
N HIS A 28 -1.91 15.76 26.45
CA HIS A 28 -1.99 14.34 26.15
C HIS A 28 -1.51 13.49 27.35
N ILE A 29 -0.42 13.94 28.00
CA ILE A 29 0.13 13.28 29.19
C ILE A 29 -0.89 13.32 30.33
N ASP A 30 -1.47 14.49 30.59
CA ASP A 30 -2.45 14.68 31.64
C ASP A 30 -3.67 13.76 31.43
N LEU A 31 -4.15 13.59 30.19
CA LEU A 31 -5.24 12.67 29.87
C LEU A 31 -4.87 11.21 30.18
N LEU A 32 -3.67 10.78 29.79
CA LEU A 32 -3.18 9.43 30.04
C LEU A 32 -2.99 9.15 31.54
N GLU A 33 -2.44 10.10 32.30
CA GLU A 33 -2.26 9.98 33.75
C GLU A 33 -3.60 9.91 34.49
N ASN A 34 -4.63 10.57 33.97
CA ASN A 34 -6.01 10.48 34.46
C ASN A 34 -6.77 9.23 33.96
N GLY A 35 -6.11 8.33 33.24
CA GLY A 35 -6.69 7.06 32.77
C GLY A 35 -7.55 7.16 31.52
N TYR A 36 -7.51 8.29 30.79
CA TYR A 36 -8.23 8.44 29.53
C TYR A 36 -7.36 8.00 28.35
N PRO A 37 -7.86 7.09 27.50
CA PRO A 37 -7.13 6.69 26.29
C PRO A 37 -7.14 7.82 25.25
N LEU A 38 -6.05 7.94 24.52
CA LEU A 38 -5.95 8.83 23.37
C LEU A 38 -6.21 8.06 22.08
N LYS A 39 -6.93 8.69 21.16
CA LYS A 39 -7.08 8.16 19.80
C LYS A 39 -5.86 8.54 18.98
N ALA A 40 -5.11 7.54 18.53
CA ALA A 40 -3.99 7.73 17.62
C ALA A 40 -4.34 7.21 16.23
N GLU A 41 -4.00 7.97 15.20
CA GLU A 41 -3.99 7.48 13.82
C GLU A 41 -2.61 6.87 13.54
N VAL A 42 -2.59 5.57 13.29
CA VAL A 42 -1.35 4.82 13.03
C VAL A 42 -1.34 4.42 11.58
N GLU A 43 -0.45 5.04 10.80
CA GLU A 43 -0.14 4.59 9.44
C GLU A 43 1.12 3.71 9.49
N VAL A 44 0.97 2.43 9.13
CA VAL A 44 2.10 1.52 8.95
C VAL A 44 2.39 1.47 7.45
N PRO A 45 3.43 2.18 6.96
CA PRO A 45 3.78 2.11 5.55
C PRO A 45 4.17 0.67 5.20
N ASP A 46 3.67 0.19 4.07
CA ASP A 46 3.99 -1.16 3.59
C ASP A 46 5.46 -1.18 3.15
N ASN A 47 6.36 -1.48 4.08
CA ASN A 47 7.81 -1.54 3.87
C ASN A 47 8.22 -2.70 2.93
N LYS A 48 7.26 -3.35 2.28
CA LYS A 48 7.48 -4.37 1.27
C LYS A 48 7.63 -3.68 -0.08
N LYS A 49 8.85 -3.70 -0.60
CA LYS A 49 9.11 -3.47 -2.03
C LYS A 49 8.27 -4.46 -2.85
N LEU A 50 7.80 -4.03 -4.02
CA LEU A 50 7.10 -4.88 -4.98
C LEU A 50 7.75 -6.28 -5.04
N SER A 51 7.00 -7.32 -4.68
CA SER A 51 7.50 -8.69 -4.82
C SER A 51 7.72 -8.98 -6.30
N ILE A 52 8.84 -9.62 -6.63
CA ILE A 52 9.20 -10.06 -7.99
C ILE A 52 8.01 -10.78 -8.66
N GLU A 53 7.24 -11.55 -7.89
CA GLU A 53 6.07 -12.28 -8.37
C GLU A 53 4.91 -11.38 -8.83
N GLN A 54 4.65 -10.27 -8.13
CA GLN A 54 3.61 -9.32 -8.54
C GLN A 54 4.01 -8.58 -9.81
N ARG A 55 5.31 -8.24 -9.95
CA ARG A 55 5.84 -7.66 -11.19
C ARG A 55 5.65 -8.62 -12.36
N LYS A 56 6.04 -9.89 -12.19
CA LYS A 56 5.81 -10.94 -13.20
C LYS A 56 4.33 -11.05 -13.56
N LYS A 57 3.44 -11.02 -12.57
CA LYS A 57 1.99 -11.09 -12.78
C LYS A 57 1.46 -9.93 -13.63
N ILE A 58 1.87 -8.69 -13.34
CA ILE A 58 1.50 -7.52 -14.16
C ILE A 58 1.93 -7.69 -15.61
N PHE A 59 3.18 -8.11 -15.85
CA PHE A 59 3.69 -8.33 -17.21
C PHE A 59 2.98 -9.50 -17.92
N ALA A 60 2.67 -10.57 -17.21
CA ALA A 60 1.92 -11.69 -17.77
C ALA A 60 0.52 -11.27 -18.21
N MET A 61 -0.22 -10.53 -17.39
CA MET A 61 -1.56 -10.06 -17.76
C MET A 61 -1.51 -9.05 -18.92
N CYS A 62 -0.53 -8.15 -18.95
CA CYS A 62 -0.33 -7.25 -20.10
C CYS A 62 0.00 -8.04 -21.39
N ARG A 63 0.70 -9.18 -21.28
CA ARG A 63 0.97 -10.08 -22.40
C ARG A 63 -0.28 -10.83 -22.85
N ASP A 64 -1.14 -11.24 -21.93
CA ASP A 64 -2.43 -11.85 -22.28
C ASP A 64 -3.31 -10.86 -23.05
N ILE A 65 -3.32 -9.59 -22.62
CA ILE A 65 -3.99 -8.50 -23.34
C ILE A 65 -3.39 -8.28 -24.73
N GLU A 66 -2.05 -8.23 -24.85
CA GLU A 66 -1.37 -8.11 -26.15
C GLU A 66 -1.75 -9.24 -27.11
N LEU A 67 -1.80 -10.48 -26.62
CA LEU A 67 -2.19 -11.64 -27.42
C LEU A 67 -3.65 -11.59 -27.88
N HIS A 68 -4.51 -10.89 -27.14
CA HIS A 68 -5.94 -10.79 -27.45
C HIS A 68 -6.29 -9.59 -28.35
N TRP A 69 -5.76 -8.39 -28.05
CA TRP A 69 -6.09 -7.15 -28.77
C TRP A 69 -4.99 -6.63 -29.69
N GLY A 70 -3.76 -7.15 -29.60
CA GLY A 70 -2.63 -6.73 -30.42
C GLY A 70 -1.88 -5.49 -29.90
N GLU A 71 -2.32 -4.90 -28.79
CA GLU A 71 -1.66 -3.76 -28.17
C GLU A 71 -0.36 -4.18 -27.46
N PRO A 72 0.79 -3.54 -27.74
CA PRO A 72 2.06 -3.93 -27.14
C PRO A 72 2.02 -3.91 -25.62
N VAL A 73 2.69 -4.88 -24.98
CA VAL A 73 2.77 -4.98 -23.50
C VAL A 73 3.17 -3.66 -22.84
N GLU A 74 4.13 -2.95 -23.41
CA GLU A 74 4.61 -1.69 -22.83
C GLU A 74 3.56 -0.57 -22.90
N SER A 75 2.81 -0.49 -24.00
CA SER A 75 1.74 0.48 -24.21
C SER A 75 0.60 0.24 -23.22
N THR A 76 0.09 -0.99 -23.16
CA THR A 76 -0.98 -1.41 -22.23
C THR A 76 -0.58 -1.15 -20.78
N ARG A 77 0.66 -1.49 -20.42
CA ARG A 77 1.19 -1.25 -19.07
C ARG A 77 1.22 0.24 -18.72
N LYS A 78 1.73 1.10 -19.60
CA LYS A 78 1.77 2.55 -19.36
C LYS A 78 0.38 3.14 -19.24
N LEU A 79 -0.54 2.72 -20.13
CA LEU A 79 -1.93 3.16 -20.10
C LEU A 79 -2.58 2.87 -18.73
N LEU A 80 -2.48 1.64 -18.25
CA LEU A 80 -3.10 1.23 -16.99
C LEU A 80 -2.41 1.83 -15.75
N GLN A 81 -1.11 2.11 -15.83
CA GLN A 81 -0.41 2.88 -14.78
C GLN A 81 -0.94 4.30 -14.70
N THR A 82 -0.99 5.01 -15.83
CA THR A 82 -1.48 6.39 -15.89
C THR A 82 -2.94 6.49 -15.47
N GLU A 83 -3.77 5.51 -15.84
CA GLU A 83 -5.16 5.45 -15.39
C GLU A 83 -5.23 5.35 -13.85
N LEU A 84 -4.43 4.48 -13.23
CA LEU A 84 -4.38 4.34 -11.79
C LEU A 84 -3.86 5.60 -11.09
N GLU A 85 -2.82 6.24 -11.65
CA GLU A 85 -2.27 7.51 -11.17
C GLU A 85 -3.35 8.58 -11.10
N ILE A 86 -4.12 8.74 -12.18
CA ILE A 86 -5.22 9.72 -12.26
C ILE A 86 -6.33 9.38 -11.27
N MET A 87 -6.77 8.12 -11.22
CA MET A 87 -7.88 7.69 -10.36
C MET A 87 -7.59 7.85 -8.86
N LYS A 88 -6.33 7.67 -8.45
CA LYS A 88 -5.93 7.65 -7.03
C LYS A 88 -5.16 8.88 -6.60
N GLY A 89 -4.79 9.76 -7.54
CA GLY A 89 -3.92 10.90 -7.27
C GLY A 89 -2.50 10.49 -6.90
N TYR A 90 -1.97 9.42 -7.51
CA TYR A 90 -0.59 9.00 -7.30
C TYR A 90 0.36 9.78 -8.20
N GLU A 91 1.59 9.97 -7.71
CA GLU A 91 2.74 10.31 -8.56
C GLU A 91 3.08 9.14 -9.51
N GLU A 92 4.04 9.35 -10.42
CA GLU A 92 4.44 8.35 -11.42
C GLU A 92 4.75 6.98 -10.79
N ILE A 93 4.02 5.95 -11.24
CA ILE A 93 4.13 4.59 -10.73
C ILE A 93 5.29 3.87 -11.40
N SER A 94 6.39 3.73 -10.66
CA SER A 94 7.52 2.90 -11.06
C SER A 94 7.36 1.45 -10.57
N LEU A 95 7.23 0.46 -11.48
CA LEU A 95 7.28 -0.96 -11.10
C LEU A 95 8.65 -1.43 -10.59
N ARG A 96 9.66 -0.55 -10.57
CA ARG A 96 10.93 -0.84 -9.90
C ARG A 96 10.84 -0.56 -8.40
N ASP A 97 10.03 0.42 -7.99
CA ASP A 97 10.03 0.97 -6.64
C ASP A 97 8.64 1.44 -6.19
N CYS A 98 7.58 0.69 -6.51
CA CYS A 98 6.23 0.98 -6.02
C CYS A 98 5.91 0.17 -4.75
N SER A 99 5.01 0.71 -3.93
CA SER A 99 4.51 0.02 -2.74
C SER A 99 3.67 -1.19 -3.13
N MET A 100 3.58 -2.18 -2.23
CA MET A 100 2.73 -3.35 -2.45
C MET A 100 1.24 -2.99 -2.57
N LYS A 101 0.78 -1.90 -1.93
CA LYS A 101 -0.57 -1.36 -2.13
C LYS A 101 -0.79 -0.95 -3.59
N VAL A 102 0.07 -0.09 -4.12
CA VAL A 102 -0.02 0.38 -5.52
C VAL A 102 0.03 -0.81 -6.49
N ALA A 103 0.89 -1.79 -6.23
CA ALA A 103 0.97 -3.00 -7.03
C ALA A 103 -0.33 -3.81 -7.07
N ARG A 104 -1.00 -3.97 -5.91
CA ARG A 104 -2.27 -4.69 -5.82
C ARG A 104 -3.38 -3.95 -6.55
N GLU A 105 -3.48 -2.64 -6.32
CA GLU A 105 -4.47 -1.79 -7.00
C GLU A 105 -4.28 -1.82 -8.52
N LEU A 106 -3.04 -1.83 -9.01
CA LEU A 106 -2.76 -1.98 -10.44
C LEU A 106 -3.17 -3.34 -10.98
N ILE A 107 -2.96 -4.42 -10.22
CA ILE A 107 -3.40 -5.76 -10.62
C ILE A 107 -4.92 -5.85 -10.64
N GLU A 108 -5.60 -5.29 -9.65
CA GLU A 108 -7.06 -5.21 -9.60
C GLU A 108 -7.62 -4.44 -10.79
N LEU A 109 -6.98 -3.31 -11.15
CA LEU A 109 -7.35 -2.53 -12.33
C LEU A 109 -7.16 -3.35 -13.63
N ILE A 110 -6.03 -4.04 -13.79
CA ILE A 110 -5.79 -4.87 -14.97
C ILE A 110 -6.86 -5.98 -15.07
N ILE A 111 -7.20 -6.62 -13.96
CA ILE A 111 -8.26 -7.64 -13.93
C ILE A 111 -9.60 -7.02 -14.32
N ALA A 112 -9.95 -5.86 -13.75
CA ALA A 112 -11.20 -5.16 -14.08
C ALA A 112 -11.26 -4.69 -15.54
N PHE A 113 -10.12 -4.47 -16.19
CA PHE A 113 -10.05 -4.15 -17.60
C PHE A 113 -10.23 -5.37 -18.51
N MET A 114 -9.86 -6.57 -18.04
CA MET A 114 -9.98 -7.82 -18.79
C MET A 114 -11.41 -8.40 -18.80
N PHE A 115 -12.29 -7.98 -17.88
CA PHE A 115 -13.66 -8.51 -17.68
C PHE A 115 -14.72 -7.42 -17.79
#